data_AF-A0A833X9T9-F1
#
_entry.id   AF-A0A833X9T9-F1
#
_cell.length_a   1.000
_cell.length_b   1.000
_cell.length_c   1.000
_cell.angle_alpha   90.00
_cell.angle_beta   90.00
_cell.angle_gamma   90.00
#
_symmetry.space_group_name_H-M   'P 1'
#
loop_
_entity.id
_entity.type
_entity.pdbx_description
1 polymer ?
#
loop_
_entity_poly.entity_id
_entity_poly.type
_entity_poly.pdbx_seq_one_letter_code
_entity_poly.pdbx_strand_id
1 'polypeptide(L)'
;MCHLPSNFRVVLAPLTRQRSYGNVPQPHAILYYSQRTSKGGLLIAEATGVSDTAQGYPDTPGIWTREQIEAWKPIVDAVHAKGGIFFCQIWHVGRVSNQGFQPNGQAPISSTDKPLTPQIRANGIDVAQFTPPRRLRTDEILGIVNDFRLAARNAIAAGKFFHKIDIEFNNIIEKE
;
A
#
# COMPACT_ATOMS: atom_id res chain seq x y z
N MET A 1 24.66 -9.43 6.31
CA MET A 1 24.23 -8.44 7.33
C MET A 1 23.84 -7.16 6.60
N CYS A 2 22.60 -6.68 6.73
CA CYS A 2 22.16 -5.44 6.09
C CYS A 2 22.39 -4.28 7.06
N HIS A 3 23.46 -3.51 6.84
CA HIS A 3 23.74 -2.29 7.59
C HIS A 3 23.09 -1.12 6.83
N LEU A 4 21.92 -0.67 7.27
CA LEU A 4 21.40 0.63 6.84
C LEU A 4 22.08 1.67 7.75
N PRO A 5 22.88 2.61 7.20
CA PRO A 5 23.52 3.65 7.99
C PRO A 5 22.46 4.69 8.39
N SER A 6 21.59 4.34 9.33
CA SER A 6 20.65 5.28 9.95
C SER A 6 21.27 5.78 11.24
N ASN A 7 21.58 7.07 11.28
CA ASN A 7 22.24 7.70 12.43
C ASN A 7 21.25 8.07 13.56
N PHE A 8 19.95 7.79 13.40
CA PHE A 8 18.91 8.05 14.41
C PHE A 8 17.74 7.06 14.30
N ARG A 9 17.04 6.81 15.41
CA ARG A 9 16.01 5.74 15.55
C ARG A 9 14.56 6.21 15.34
N VAL A 10 14.37 7.39 14.75
CA VAL A 10 13.03 7.93 14.45
C VAL A 10 12.65 7.55 13.02
N VAL A 11 11.47 6.98 12.87
CA VAL A 11 10.94 6.47 11.59
C VAL A 11 9.61 7.16 11.28
N LEU A 12 9.39 7.57 10.03
CA LEU A 12 8.04 7.89 9.57
C LEU A 12 7.30 6.57 9.34
N ALA A 13 6.33 6.29 10.21
CA ALA A 13 5.44 5.15 10.07
C ALA A 13 4.61 5.24 8.78
N PRO A 14 4.13 4.11 8.22
CA PRO A 14 3.19 4.13 7.11
C PRO A 14 1.87 4.77 7.55
N LEU A 15 1.40 5.78 6.81
CA LEU A 15 0.21 6.54 7.14
C LEU A 15 -0.63 6.75 5.88
N THR A 16 -1.69 5.98 5.68
CA THR A 16 -2.67 6.17 4.58
C THR A 16 -3.26 7.57 4.62
N ARG A 17 -3.10 8.35 3.53
CA ARG A 17 -3.52 9.76 3.50
C ARG A 17 -4.71 10.05 2.60
N GLN A 18 -5.06 9.13 1.70
CA GLN A 18 -6.18 9.27 0.76
C GLN A 18 -6.03 10.52 -0.13
N ARG A 19 -4.87 10.65 -0.79
CA ARG A 19 -4.53 11.79 -1.66
C ARG A 19 -3.92 11.36 -3.00
N SER A 20 -4.22 10.14 -3.44
CA SER A 20 -3.72 9.54 -4.68
C SER A 20 -4.91 9.23 -5.59
N TYR A 21 -5.43 10.26 -6.25
CA TYR A 21 -6.62 10.16 -7.10
C TYR A 21 -6.43 9.13 -8.22
N GLY A 22 -7.45 8.29 -8.44
CA GLY A 22 -7.34 7.18 -9.40
C GLY A 22 -6.20 6.20 -9.08
N ASN A 23 -5.83 6.09 -7.80
CA ASN A 23 -4.69 5.33 -7.32
C ASN A 23 -3.32 5.80 -7.82
N VAL A 24 -3.22 7.00 -8.41
CA VAL A 24 -1.97 7.57 -8.89
C VAL A 24 -1.41 8.55 -7.85
N PRO A 25 -0.17 8.37 -7.37
CA PRO A 25 0.49 9.34 -6.50
C PRO A 25 0.49 10.74 -7.12
N GLN A 26 0.22 11.75 -6.31
CA GLN A 26 0.08 13.13 -6.77
C GLN A 26 1.35 13.97 -6.51
N PRO A 27 1.61 15.05 -7.29
CA PRO A 27 2.80 15.89 -7.12
C PRO A 27 3.00 16.46 -5.71
N HIS A 28 1.93 16.73 -4.96
CA HIS A 28 2.04 17.22 -3.58
C HIS A 28 2.68 16.20 -2.62
N ALA A 29 2.71 14.91 -2.96
CA ALA A 29 3.36 13.88 -2.15
C ALA A 29 4.88 14.07 -2.12
N ILE A 30 5.46 14.68 -3.17
CA ILE A 30 6.88 15.08 -3.21
C ILE A 30 7.19 15.98 -2.02
N LEU A 31 6.37 17.04 -1.84
CA LEU A 31 6.52 17.96 -0.71
C LEU A 31 6.30 17.26 0.63
N TYR A 32 5.26 16.42 0.73
CA TYR A 32 4.91 15.72 1.97
C TYR A 32 6.05 14.85 2.52
N TYR A 33 6.62 13.98 1.68
CA TYR A 33 7.73 13.10 2.09
C TYR A 33 9.05 13.87 2.22
N SER A 34 9.31 14.84 1.34
CA SER A 34 10.50 15.69 1.46
C SER A 34 10.55 16.47 2.77
N GLN A 35 9.44 17.01 3.23
CA GLN A 35 9.36 17.73 4.52
C GLN A 35 9.69 16.83 5.72
N ARG A 36 9.44 15.51 5.60
CA ARG A 36 9.68 14.52 6.66
C ARG A 36 11.03 13.82 6.53
N THR A 37 11.80 14.15 5.51
CA THR A 37 13.10 13.53 5.26
C THR A 37 14.21 14.29 5.94
N SER A 38 14.97 13.57 6.76
CA SER A 38 16.28 13.96 7.29
C SER A 38 17.34 12.97 6.81
N LYS A 39 18.59 13.42 6.73
CA LYS A 39 19.71 12.63 6.20
C LYS A 39 19.94 11.37 7.04
N GLY A 40 19.79 10.20 6.43
CA GLY A 40 19.87 8.88 7.08
C GLY A 40 18.58 8.42 7.75
N GLY A 41 17.48 9.15 7.60
CA GLY A 41 16.17 8.80 8.17
C GLY A 41 15.45 7.74 7.36
N LEU A 42 14.75 6.84 8.06
CA LEU A 42 13.87 5.87 7.44
C LEU A 42 12.45 6.42 7.35
N LEU A 43 11.89 6.38 6.14
CA LEU A 43 10.50 6.66 5.86
C LEU A 43 9.86 5.41 5.27
N ILE A 44 8.64 5.12 5.70
CA ILE A 44 7.79 4.09 5.11
C ILE A 44 6.63 4.83 4.44
N ALA A 45 6.44 4.60 3.15
CA ALA A 45 5.35 5.17 2.38
C ALA A 45 4.00 4.70 2.93
N GLU A 46 2.95 5.46 2.61
CA GLU A 46 1.58 5.03 2.82
C GLU A 46 1.28 3.70 2.10
N ALA A 47 0.28 2.97 2.62
CA ALA A 47 -0.12 1.68 2.09
C ALA A 47 -0.42 1.78 0.59
N THR A 48 0.34 1.01 -0.20
CA THR A 48 0.34 1.08 -1.66
C THR A 48 -0.16 -0.24 -2.24
N GLY A 49 -1.28 -0.19 -2.94
CA GLY A 49 -1.95 -1.38 -3.48
C GLY A 49 -1.06 -2.16 -4.46
N VAL A 50 -1.07 -3.49 -4.34
CA VAL A 50 -0.35 -4.40 -5.27
C VAL A 50 -1.12 -4.70 -6.56
N SER A 51 -2.42 -4.44 -6.57
CA SER A 51 -3.36 -4.70 -7.67
C SER A 51 -4.60 -3.80 -7.54
N ASP A 52 -5.49 -3.86 -8.52
CA ASP A 52 -6.82 -3.23 -8.48
C ASP A 52 -7.76 -3.87 -7.44
N THR A 53 -7.61 -5.17 -7.14
CA THR A 53 -8.37 -5.85 -6.08
C THR A 53 -7.90 -5.51 -4.66
N ALA A 54 -6.73 -4.86 -4.53
CA ALA A 54 -6.09 -4.58 -3.25
C ALA A 54 -6.71 -3.40 -2.46
N GLN A 55 -7.73 -2.74 -3.02
CA GLN A 55 -8.25 -1.44 -2.56
C GLN A 55 -9.38 -1.57 -1.53
N GLY A 56 -9.38 -0.70 -0.52
CA GLY A 56 -10.46 -0.61 0.49
C GLY A 56 -10.71 0.80 1.05
N TYR A 57 -9.91 1.78 0.63
CA TYR A 57 -10.11 3.20 0.92
C TYR A 57 -10.00 4.00 -0.38
N PRO A 58 -10.76 5.10 -0.53
CA PRO A 58 -10.60 5.97 -1.68
C PRO A 58 -9.22 6.63 -1.67
N ASP A 59 -8.75 6.93 -2.88
CA ASP A 59 -7.55 7.73 -3.14
C ASP A 59 -6.27 7.23 -2.48
N THR A 60 -6.12 5.90 -2.33
CA THR A 60 -4.86 5.28 -1.90
C THR A 60 -3.99 4.91 -3.10
N PRO A 61 -2.67 5.08 -3.04
CA PRO A 61 -1.82 4.85 -4.20
C PRO A 61 -1.71 3.38 -4.58
N GLY A 62 -1.37 3.14 -5.84
CA GLY A 62 -1.00 1.84 -6.37
C GLY A 62 0.45 1.75 -6.84
N ILE A 63 0.88 0.54 -7.17
CA ILE A 63 2.15 0.30 -7.86
C ILE A 63 2.11 -0.90 -8.83
N TRP A 64 0.96 -1.15 -9.46
CA TRP A 64 0.76 -2.22 -10.45
C TRP A 64 0.77 -1.71 -11.90
N THR A 65 0.52 -0.43 -12.14
CA THR A 65 0.54 0.16 -13.49
C THR A 65 1.82 0.94 -13.77
N ARG A 66 2.15 1.12 -15.05
CA ARG A 66 3.27 1.98 -15.46
C ARG A 66 3.09 3.42 -14.98
N GLU A 67 1.89 3.97 -15.11
CA GLU A 67 1.58 5.34 -14.70
C GLU A 67 1.86 5.56 -13.22
N GLN A 68 1.44 4.63 -12.37
CA GLN A 68 1.71 4.67 -10.93
C GLN A 68 3.22 4.64 -10.63
N ILE A 69 3.98 3.78 -11.32
CA ILE A 69 5.43 3.70 -11.18
C ILE A 69 6.10 5.03 -11.53
N GLU A 70 5.74 5.63 -12.68
CA GLU A 70 6.31 6.90 -13.11
C GLU A 70 5.95 8.04 -12.15
N ALA A 71 4.73 8.04 -11.59
CA ALA A 71 4.29 9.03 -10.60
C ALA A 71 5.04 8.90 -9.25
N TRP A 72 5.47 7.70 -8.87
CA TRP A 72 6.29 7.49 -7.67
C TRP A 72 7.73 8.00 -7.79
N LYS A 73 8.32 7.94 -8.99
CA LYS A 73 9.74 8.34 -9.21
C LYS A 73 10.12 9.69 -8.63
N PRO A 74 9.44 10.81 -8.96
CA PRO A 74 9.84 12.12 -8.43
C PRO A 74 9.69 12.23 -6.91
N ILE A 75 8.80 11.44 -6.29
CA ILE A 75 8.64 11.38 -4.84
C ILE A 75 9.85 10.68 -4.21
N VAL A 76 10.24 9.54 -4.77
CA VAL A 76 11.41 8.76 -4.33
C VAL A 76 12.69 9.57 -4.50
N ASP A 77 12.85 10.23 -5.65
CA ASP A 77 14.01 11.08 -5.93
C ASP A 77 14.13 12.23 -4.92
N ALA A 78 13.03 12.86 -4.53
CA ALA A 78 13.06 13.96 -3.57
C ALA A 78 13.43 13.53 -2.14
N VAL A 79 13.04 12.31 -1.74
CA VAL A 79 13.50 11.70 -0.46
C VAL A 79 14.99 11.38 -0.54
N HIS A 80 15.45 10.74 -1.63
CA HIS A 80 16.86 10.40 -1.81
C HIS A 80 17.77 11.63 -1.94
N ALA A 81 17.30 12.71 -2.56
CA ALA A 81 18.03 13.98 -2.66
C ALA A 81 18.34 14.59 -1.29
N LYS A 82 17.51 14.33 -0.27
CA LYS A 82 17.74 14.72 1.12
C LYS A 82 18.52 13.68 1.94
N GLY A 83 18.95 12.59 1.31
CA GLY A 83 19.67 11.48 1.94
C GLY A 83 18.78 10.58 2.80
N GLY A 84 17.46 10.59 2.59
CA GLY A 84 16.55 9.67 3.27
C GLY A 84 16.63 8.25 2.71
N ILE A 85 16.18 7.28 3.52
CA ILE A 85 15.92 5.90 3.14
C ILE A 85 14.41 5.76 3.03
N PHE A 86 13.91 5.30 1.88
CA PHE A 86 12.47 5.22 1.64
C PHE A 86 12.04 3.79 1.30
N PHE A 87 11.03 3.29 2.00
CA PHE A 87 10.44 1.96 1.78
C PHE A 87 9.00 2.12 1.29
N CYS A 88 8.58 1.25 0.36
CA CYS A 88 7.19 1.17 -0.07
C CYS A 88 6.49 0.09 0.75
N GLN A 89 5.43 0.45 1.47
CA GLN A 89 4.56 -0.51 2.13
C GLN A 89 3.59 -1.06 1.08
N ILE A 90 3.84 -2.28 0.57
CA ILE A 90 2.92 -2.88 -0.40
C ILE A 90 1.82 -3.63 0.33
N TRP A 91 0.61 -3.50 -0.18
CA TRP A 91 -0.59 -3.73 0.61
C TRP A 91 -1.70 -4.38 -0.20
N HIS A 92 -2.50 -5.21 0.48
CA HIS A 92 -3.77 -5.70 -0.02
C HIS A 92 -4.76 -5.87 1.14
N VAL A 93 -5.94 -5.25 1.04
CA VAL A 93 -6.93 -5.17 2.14
C VAL A 93 -7.66 -6.46 2.47
N GLY A 94 -7.74 -7.39 1.52
CA GLY A 94 -8.57 -8.58 1.66
C GLY A 94 -10.04 -8.19 1.88
N ARG A 95 -10.65 -8.71 2.95
CA ARG A 95 -12.07 -8.44 3.26
C ARG A 95 -12.38 -7.05 3.84
N VAL A 96 -11.37 -6.22 4.14
CA VAL A 96 -11.57 -4.82 4.55
C VAL A 96 -11.82 -3.96 3.30
N SER A 97 -12.87 -4.31 2.54
CA SER A 97 -13.24 -3.69 1.27
C SER A 97 -14.74 -3.86 1.00
N ASN A 98 -15.21 -3.33 -0.12
CA ASN A 98 -16.56 -3.51 -0.62
C ASN A 98 -16.59 -3.50 -2.15
N GLN A 99 -17.73 -3.88 -2.74
CA GLN A 99 -17.90 -3.96 -4.20
C GLN A 99 -17.58 -2.65 -4.94
N GLY A 100 -17.72 -1.49 -4.29
CA GLY A 100 -17.40 -0.20 -4.89
C GLY A 100 -15.91 -0.01 -5.17
N PHE A 101 -15.03 -0.72 -4.46
CA PHE A 101 -13.58 -0.72 -4.70
C PHE A 101 -13.12 -1.85 -5.62
N GLN A 102 -13.98 -2.84 -5.88
CA GLN A 102 -13.57 -4.04 -6.60
C GLN A 102 -13.84 -3.90 -8.09
N PRO A 103 -12.94 -4.42 -8.95
CA PRO A 103 -13.15 -4.41 -10.39
C PRO A 103 -14.47 -5.15 -10.72
N ASN A 104 -15.29 -4.54 -11.57
CA ASN A 104 -16.58 -5.08 -12.00
C ASN A 104 -17.57 -5.36 -10.84
N GLY A 105 -17.44 -4.69 -9.69
CA GLY A 105 -18.37 -4.86 -8.57
C GLY A 105 -18.28 -6.24 -7.89
N GLN A 106 -17.17 -6.95 -8.06
CA GLN A 106 -16.98 -8.28 -7.48
C GLN A 106 -16.89 -8.22 -5.95
N ALA A 107 -17.16 -9.36 -5.30
CA ALA A 107 -16.93 -9.47 -3.87
C ALA A 107 -15.41 -9.40 -3.57
N PRO A 108 -14.98 -8.67 -2.52
CA PRO A 108 -13.60 -8.71 -2.05
C PRO A 108 -13.16 -10.13 -1.72
N ILE A 109 -11.86 -10.40 -1.76
CA ILE A 109 -11.30 -11.72 -1.47
C ILE A 109 -10.78 -11.83 -0.03
N SER A 110 -10.82 -13.04 0.54
CA SER A 110 -10.18 -13.33 1.83
C SER A 110 -9.90 -14.84 1.99
N SER A 111 -9.31 -15.22 3.11
CA SER A 111 -9.13 -16.62 3.53
C SER A 111 -10.44 -17.26 4.00
N THR A 112 -11.48 -16.45 4.23
CA THR A 112 -12.79 -16.84 4.72
C THR A 112 -13.91 -16.10 3.99
N ASP A 113 -15.13 -16.62 4.09
CA ASP A 113 -16.38 -16.03 3.62
C ASP A 113 -17.12 -15.27 4.74
N LYS A 114 -16.57 -15.29 5.96
CA LYS A 114 -17.12 -14.56 7.12
C LYS A 114 -17.09 -13.03 6.88
N PRO A 115 -18.24 -12.34 6.92
CA PRO A 115 -18.29 -10.90 6.75
C PRO A 115 -17.68 -10.17 7.95
N LEU A 116 -17.24 -8.94 7.72
CA LEU A 116 -16.88 -8.02 8.79
C LEU A 116 -18.11 -7.26 9.28
N THR A 117 -18.13 -6.91 10.56
CA THR A 117 -19.10 -5.96 11.09
C THR A 117 -18.79 -4.55 10.57
N PRO A 118 -19.82 -3.71 10.33
CA PRO A 118 -19.58 -2.31 9.99
C PRO A 118 -18.74 -1.60 11.05
N GLN A 119 -17.88 -0.68 10.62
CA GLN A 119 -16.97 0.04 11.52
C GLN A 119 -17.13 1.55 11.34
N ILE A 120 -17.13 2.29 12.44
CA ILE A 120 -17.07 3.76 12.40
C ILE A 120 -15.66 4.15 11.93
N ARG A 121 -15.59 4.99 10.88
CA ARG A 121 -14.34 5.50 10.34
C ARG A 121 -13.69 6.50 11.31
N ALA A 122 -12.43 6.84 11.04
CA ALA A 122 -11.64 7.75 11.88
C ALA A 122 -12.25 9.15 12.04
N ASN A 123 -13.18 9.58 11.17
CA ASN A 123 -13.90 10.85 11.33
C ASN A 123 -15.04 10.78 12.37
N GLY A 124 -15.33 9.60 12.94
CA GLY A 124 -16.34 9.40 13.96
C GLY A 124 -17.79 9.44 13.46
N ILE A 125 -18.01 9.67 12.16
CA ILE A 125 -19.34 9.90 11.57
C ILE A 125 -19.65 8.82 10.54
N ASP A 126 -18.72 8.58 9.61
CA ASP A 126 -18.98 7.68 8.50
C ASP A 126 -18.86 6.22 8.95
N VAL A 127 -19.79 5.38 8.49
CA VAL A 127 -19.72 3.94 8.72
C VAL A 127 -19.19 3.25 7.48
N ALA A 128 -18.04 2.56 7.62
CA ALA A 128 -17.54 1.65 6.63
C ALA A 128 -18.42 0.39 6.59
N GLN A 129 -19.05 0.16 5.45
CA GLN A 129 -19.76 -1.07 5.14
C GLN A 129 -18.82 -1.98 4.34
N PHE A 130 -18.80 -3.26 4.71
CA PHE A 130 -17.98 -4.28 4.08
C PHE A 130 -18.87 -5.30 3.38
N THR A 131 -18.57 -5.60 2.12
CA THR A 131 -19.26 -6.67 1.40
C THR A 131 -18.77 -8.02 1.92
N PRO A 132 -19.65 -9.02 2.14
CA PRO A 132 -19.22 -10.39 2.44
C PRO A 132 -18.16 -10.86 1.44
N PRO A 133 -16.98 -11.30 1.92
CA PRO A 133 -15.89 -11.66 1.03
C PRO A 133 -16.13 -13.02 0.38
N ARG A 134 -15.48 -13.23 -0.77
CA ARG A 134 -15.31 -14.55 -1.35
C ARG A 134 -14.06 -15.20 -0.80
N ARG A 135 -14.19 -16.43 -0.32
CA ARG A 135 -13.04 -17.26 0.05
C ARG A 135 -12.19 -17.56 -1.19
N LEU A 136 -10.89 -17.31 -1.09
CA LEU A 136 -9.92 -17.72 -2.10
C LEU A 136 -9.86 -19.24 -2.18
N ARG A 137 -9.83 -19.77 -3.41
CA ARG A 137 -9.41 -21.14 -3.68
C ARG A 137 -7.89 -21.21 -3.60
N THR A 138 -7.37 -22.40 -3.32
CA THR A 138 -5.92 -22.61 -3.18
C THR A 138 -5.13 -22.22 -4.42
N ASP A 139 -5.68 -22.45 -5.62
CA ASP A 139 -5.06 -22.10 -6.90
C ASP A 139 -4.95 -20.58 -7.13
N GLU A 140 -5.81 -19.78 -6.49
CA GLU A 140 -5.81 -18.31 -6.64
C GLU A 140 -4.73 -17.63 -5.77
N ILE A 141 -4.25 -18.30 -4.71
CA ILE A 141 -3.25 -17.74 -3.77
C ILE A 141 -1.95 -17.41 -4.51
N LEU A 142 -1.54 -18.24 -5.46
CA LEU A 142 -0.33 -18.00 -6.25
C LEU A 142 -0.44 -16.73 -7.12
N GLY A 143 -1.66 -16.37 -7.55
CA GLY A 143 -1.92 -15.10 -8.23
C GLY A 143 -1.62 -13.92 -7.32
N ILE A 144 -2.15 -13.94 -6.09
CA ILE A 144 -1.89 -12.89 -5.08
C ILE A 144 -0.40 -12.79 -4.76
N VAL A 145 0.28 -13.91 -4.54
CA VAL A 145 1.74 -13.92 -4.32
C VAL A 145 2.48 -13.28 -5.50
N ASN A 146 2.03 -13.55 -6.73
CA ASN A 146 2.62 -12.96 -7.92
C ASN A 146 2.36 -11.43 -8.01
N ASP A 147 1.21 -10.94 -7.54
CA ASP A 147 0.94 -9.49 -7.46
C ASP A 147 1.90 -8.79 -6.51
N PHE A 148 2.12 -9.35 -5.31
CA PHE A 148 3.15 -8.85 -4.38
C PHE A 148 4.55 -8.89 -5.00
N ARG A 149 4.89 -9.95 -5.74
CA ARG A 149 6.17 -10.07 -6.46
C ARG A 149 6.33 -9.00 -7.54
N LEU A 150 5.26 -8.68 -8.27
CA LEU A 150 5.29 -7.64 -9.31
C LEU A 150 5.36 -6.25 -8.69
N ALA A 151 4.53 -5.95 -7.69
CA ALA A 151 4.56 -4.70 -6.94
C ALA A 151 5.95 -4.41 -6.35
N ALA A 152 6.61 -5.45 -5.81
CA ALA A 152 7.99 -5.36 -5.34
C ALA A 152 8.98 -4.90 -6.43
N ARG A 153 8.91 -5.50 -7.62
CA ARG A 153 9.76 -5.13 -8.75
C ARG A 153 9.45 -3.72 -9.24
N ASN A 154 8.17 -3.36 -9.27
CA ASN A 154 7.70 -2.04 -9.67
C ASN A 154 8.15 -0.94 -8.70
N ALA A 155 8.14 -1.21 -7.39
CA ALA A 155 8.72 -0.33 -6.38
C ALA A 155 10.23 -0.12 -6.61
N ILE A 156 10.99 -1.17 -6.92
CA ILE A 156 12.41 -1.02 -7.27
C ILE A 156 12.57 -0.15 -8.53
N ALA A 157 11.72 -0.36 -9.54
CA ALA A 157 11.73 0.41 -10.79
C ALA A 157 11.35 1.89 -10.60
N ALA A 158 10.59 2.23 -9.56
CA ALA A 158 10.17 3.60 -9.22
C ALA A 158 11.28 4.46 -8.59
N GLY A 159 12.56 4.11 -8.73
CA GLY A 159 13.68 4.91 -8.22
C GLY A 159 14.41 4.31 -7.02
N LYS A 160 14.31 2.99 -6.82
CA LYS A 160 14.97 2.22 -5.74
C LYS A 160 14.43 2.53 -4.34
N PHE A 161 13.16 2.27 -4.07
CA PHE A 161 12.78 1.92 -2.69
C PHE A 161 13.78 0.85 -2.20
N PHE A 162 14.51 1.11 -1.11
CA PHE A 162 15.67 0.30 -0.75
C PHE A 162 15.26 -1.14 -0.43
N HIS A 163 15.43 -2.10 -1.35
CA HIS A 163 15.51 -3.59 -1.23
C HIS A 163 14.64 -4.34 -0.19
N LYS A 164 13.74 -3.64 0.47
CA LYS A 164 12.91 -4.10 1.57
C LYS A 164 11.58 -3.41 1.43
N ILE A 165 10.58 -4.23 1.62
CA ILE A 165 9.18 -3.94 1.43
C ILE A 165 8.58 -4.28 2.78
N ASP A 166 7.75 -3.38 3.28
CA ASP A 166 6.89 -3.73 4.38
C ASP A 166 5.62 -4.34 3.79
N ILE A 167 5.27 -5.55 4.23
CA ILE A 167 4.17 -6.31 3.68
C ILE A 167 3.10 -6.44 4.76
N GLU A 168 1.91 -5.93 4.46
CA GLU A 168 0.77 -6.02 5.36
C GLU A 168 -0.27 -7.02 4.83
N PHE A 169 -0.43 -8.15 5.53
CA PHE A 169 -1.28 -9.30 5.13
C PHE A 169 -2.53 -9.52 6.01
N ASN A 170 -2.79 -8.63 6.97
CA ASN A 170 -3.62 -8.92 8.15
C ASN A 170 -5.03 -9.48 7.86
N ASN A 171 -5.57 -9.29 6.65
CA ASN A 171 -6.96 -9.62 6.31
C ASN A 171 -7.13 -10.58 5.13
N ILE A 172 -6.02 -11.10 4.57
CA ILE A 172 -6.03 -12.06 3.45
C ILE A 172 -5.79 -13.48 3.96
N ILE A 173 -4.90 -13.65 4.94
CA ILE A 173 -4.54 -14.95 5.50
C ILE A 173 -4.69 -14.85 7.03
N GLU A 174 -5.88 -15.16 7.55
CA GLU A 174 -6.05 -15.42 8.98
C GLU A 174 -5.89 -16.93 9.20
N LYS A 175 -5.04 -17.32 10.15
CA LYS A 175 -5.13 -18.65 10.77
C LYS A 175 -6.28 -18.55 11.78
N GLU A 176 -7.41 -19.17 11.47
CA GLU A 176 -8.45 -19.45 12.47
C GLU A 176 -7.90 -20.40 13.55
#